data_AF-A0A4S0KBN8-F1
#
_entry.id   AF-A0A4S0KBN8-F1
#
_cell.length_a   1.000
_cell.length_b   1.000
_cell.length_c   1.000
_cell.angle_alpha   90.00
_cell.angle_beta   90.00
_cell.angle_gamma   90.00
#
_symmetry.space_group_name_H-M   'P 1'
#
loop_
_entity.id
_entity.type
_entity.pdbx_description
1 polymer ?
#
loop_
_entity_poly.entity_id
_entity_poly.type
_entity_poly.pdbx_seq_one_letter_code
_entity_poly.pdbx_strand_id
1 'polypeptide(L)' 'MEYTAENLCPEIAERERCAAMAEAQAREFERIKMYPVARAMRALACRIKGSSLTPGFDTRTASRDIAAI' A
#
# COMPACT_ATOMS: atom_id res chain seq x y z
N MET A 1 12.79 3.29 -29.88
CA MET A 1 12.06 3.80 -28.70
C MET A 1 12.52 2.98 -27.52
N GLU A 2 13.50 3.50 -26.77
CA GLU A 2 13.95 2.91 -25.51
C GLU A 2 12.91 3.20 -24.42
N TYR A 3 12.44 2.15 -23.74
CA TYR A 3 11.56 2.27 -22.59
C TYR A 3 12.42 2.61 -21.36
N THR A 4 12.61 3.89 -21.08
CA THR A 4 13.21 4.32 -19.81
C THR A 4 12.13 4.29 -18.72
N ALA A 5 12.22 3.27 -17.87
CA ALA A 5 11.39 3.06 -16.69
C ALA A 5 11.76 4.03 -15.55
N GLU A 6 11.80 5.33 -15.82
CA GLU A 6 12.33 6.32 -14.89
C GLU A 6 11.22 7.27 -14.42
N ASN A 7 10.93 7.18 -13.11
CA ASN A 7 9.98 7.97 -12.33
C ASN A 7 8.51 7.54 -12.36
N LEU A 8 8.21 6.32 -11.91
CA LEU A 8 6.99 6.14 -11.12
C LEU A 8 7.09 7.12 -9.93
N CYS A 9 6.10 8.00 -9.75
CA CYS A 9 6.03 8.89 -8.59
C CYS A 9 6.35 8.10 -7.32
N PRO A 10 7.22 8.57 -6.40
CA PRO A 10 7.62 7.84 -5.20
C PRO A 10 6.44 7.24 -4.42
N GLU A 11 5.30 7.92 -4.44
CA GLU A 11 4.04 7.50 -3.84
C GLU A 11 3.43 6.27 -4.53
N ILE A 12 3.51 6.19 -5.86
CA ILE A 12 3.06 5.02 -6.63
C ILE A 12 3.96 3.82 -6.32
N ALA A 13 5.28 4.03 -6.29
CA ALA A 13 6.24 2.97 -5.95
C ALA A 13 6.03 2.45 -4.51
N GLU A 14 5.79 3.36 -3.56
CA GLU A 14 5.52 2.97 -2.17
C GLU A 14 4.21 2.20 -2.02
N ARG A 15 3.18 2.62 -2.75
CA ARG A 15 1.89 1.94 -2.79
C ARG A 15 2.00 0.52 -3.35
N GLU A 16 2.77 0.32 -4.41
CA GLU A 16 3.07 -1.00 -4.95
C GLU A 16 3.82 -1.87 -3.92
N ARG A 17 4.81 -1.32 -3.22
CA ARG A 17 5.53 -2.01 -2.13
C ARG A 17 4.57 -2.44 -1.02
N CYS A 18 3.72 -1.53 -0.54
CA CYS A 18 2.73 -1.82 0.50
C CYS A 18 1.73 -2.90 0.06
N ALA A 19 1.27 -2.87 -1.19
CA ALA A 19 0.38 -3.90 -1.72
C ALA A 19 1.08 -5.27 -1.82
N ALA A 20 2.35 -5.30 -2.25
CA ALA A 20 3.14 -6.53 -2.32
C ALA A 20 3.38 -7.13 -0.93
N MET A 21 3.64 -6.30 0.09
CA MET A 21 3.76 -6.75 1.48
C MET A 21 2.46 -7.39 1.98
N ALA A 22 1.31 -6.76 1.74
CA ALA A 22 0.02 -7.33 2.09
C ALA A 22 -0.21 -8.68 1.37
N GLU A 23 0.11 -8.80 0.09
CA GLU A 23 0.02 -10.07 -0.63
C GLU A 23 0.95 -11.16 -0.08
N ALA A 24 2.18 -10.80 0.32
CA ALA A 24 3.10 -11.73 0.97
C ALA A 24 2.53 -12.23 2.29
N GLN A 25 2.03 -11.32 3.14
CA GLN A 25 1.40 -11.65 4.41
C GLN A 25 0.16 -12.54 4.21
N ALA A 26 -0.63 -12.30 3.18
CA ALA A 26 -1.78 -13.15 2.84
C ALA A 26 -1.35 -14.59 2.54
N ARG A 27 -0.24 -14.79 1.81
CA ARG A 27 0.30 -16.13 1.53
C ARG A 27 0.76 -16.85 2.79
N GLU A 28 1.38 -16.12 3.73
CA GLU A 28 1.75 -16.72 5.03
C GLU A 28 0.52 -17.16 5.81
N PHE A 29 -0.54 -16.35 5.85
CA PHE A 29 -1.80 -16.73 6.50
C PHE A 29 -2.47 -17.94 5.85
N GLU A 30 -2.35 -18.11 4.52
CA GLU A 30 -2.84 -19.33 3.86
C GLU A 30 -2.05 -20.58 4.24
N ARG A 31 -0.73 -20.47 4.36
CA ARG A 31 0.13 -21.61 4.78
C ARG A 31 -0.27 -22.14 6.15
N ILE A 32 -0.63 -21.25 7.07
CA ILE A 32 -1.12 -21.61 8.41
C ILE A 32 -2.65 -21.79 8.46
N LYS A 33 -3.32 -21.86 7.31
CA LYS A 33 -4.77 -22.11 7.15
C LYS A 33 -5.68 -21.06 7.81
N MET A 34 -5.17 -19.85 8.05
CA MET A 34 -5.95 -18.70 8.52
C MET A 34 -6.65 -18.00 7.35
N TYR A 35 -7.53 -18.74 6.65
CA TYR A 35 -8.15 -18.29 5.40
C TYR A 35 -8.96 -16.99 5.50
N PRO A 36 -9.73 -16.71 6.58
CA PRO A 36 -10.43 -15.44 6.72
C PRO A 36 -9.46 -14.24 6.74
N VAL A 37 -8.32 -14.40 7.42
CA VAL A 37 -7.29 -13.36 7.52
C VAL A 37 -6.56 -13.19 6.18
N ALA A 38 -6.21 -14.30 5.52
CA ALA A 38 -5.64 -14.25 4.18
C ALA A 38 -6.55 -13.52 3.18
N ARG A 39 -7.86 -13.78 3.24
CA ARG A 39 -8.86 -13.09 2.40
C ARG A 39 -8.93 -11.60 2.71
N ALA A 40 -8.97 -11.21 3.98
CA ALA A 40 -8.96 -9.82 4.40
C ALA A 40 -7.68 -9.10 3.92
N MET A 41 -6.53 -9.78 3.99
CA MET A 41 -5.25 -9.23 3.58
C MET A 41 -5.13 -9.07 2.05
N ARG A 42 -5.69 -9.98 1.26
CA ARG A 42 -5.83 -9.79 -0.20
C ARG A 42 -6.74 -8.63 -0.54
N ALA A 43 -7.88 -8.52 0.14
CA ALA A 43 -8.78 -7.38 -0.05
C ALA A 43 -8.08 -6.05 0.30
N LEU A 44 -7.24 -6.03 1.35
CA LEU A 44 -6.38 -4.89 1.65
C LEU A 44 -5.41 -4.58 0.52
N ALA A 45 -4.68 -5.56 -0.02
CA ALA A 45 -3.79 -5.36 -1.15
C ALA A 45 -4.52 -4.77 -2.37
N CYS A 46 -5.72 -5.27 -2.69
CA CYS A 46 -6.54 -4.71 -3.78
C CYS A 46 -6.94 -3.25 -3.51
N ARG A 47 -7.31 -2.90 -2.28
CA ARG A 47 -7.62 -1.51 -1.91
C ARG A 47 -6.40 -0.61 -2.02
N ILE A 48 -5.23 -1.07 -1.59
CA ILE A 48 -3.98 -0.34 -1.77
C ILE A 48 -3.74 -0.15 -3.27
N LYS A 49 -3.82 -1.20 -4.11
CA LYS A 49 -3.69 -1.08 -5.59
C LYS A 49 -4.81 -0.28 -6.27
N GLY A 50 -5.94 -0.05 -5.61
CA GLY A 50 -7.07 0.73 -6.12
C GLY A 50 -7.19 2.18 -5.61
N SER A 51 -6.56 2.53 -4.48
CA SER A 51 -6.53 3.90 -3.93
C SER A 51 -5.87 4.93 -4.87
N SER A 52 -6.66 5.74 -5.58
CA SER A 52 -6.11 6.92 -6.23
C SER A 52 -5.49 7.84 -5.19
N LEU A 53 -4.33 8.43 -5.51
CA LEU A 53 -3.82 9.57 -4.78
C LEU A 53 -4.86 10.69 -4.98
N THR A 54 -5.71 10.93 -4.00
CA THR A 54 -6.45 12.20 -3.98
C THR A 54 -5.40 13.31 -3.99
N PRO A 55 -5.49 14.34 -4.86
CA PRO A 55 -4.48 15.39 -5.03
C PRO A 55 -4.23 16.30 -3.79
N GLY A 56 -4.64 15.87 -2.60
CA GLY A 56 -4.64 16.68 -1.39
C GLY A 56 -4.19 15.94 -0.13
N PHE A 57 -3.43 14.83 -0.24
CA PHE A 57 -2.70 14.33 0.92
C PHE A 57 -1.51 15.25 1.19
N ASP A 58 -1.82 16.44 1.71
CA ASP A 58 -0.87 17.46 2.06
C ASP A 58 -0.07 16.94 3.26
N THR A 59 1.20 16.58 3.04
CA THR A 59 2.15 16.13 4.07
C THR A 59 2.29 17.12 5.22
N ARG A 60 1.82 18.36 5.03
CA ARG A 60 1.72 19.41 6.04
C ARG A 60 0.80 19.06 7.21
N THR A 61 -0.23 18.23 7.00
CA THR A 61 -1.22 17.90 8.04
C THR A 61 -0.71 16.82 9.01
N ALA A 62 0.12 15.89 8.54
CA ALA A 62 0.63 14.79 9.37
C ALA A 62 1.60 15.25 10.48
N SER A 63 2.25 16.41 10.33
CA SER A 63 3.21 16.93 11.31
C SER A 63 2.58 17.73 12.45
N ARG A 64 1.32 18.17 12.34
CA ARG A 64 0.67 18.99 13.40
C ARG A 64 0.09 18.15 14.54
N ASP A 65 -0.33 16.93 14.27
CA ASP A 65 -1.07 16.13 15.25
C ASP A 65 -0.17 15.42 16.29
N ILE A 66 1.15 15.36 16.06
CA ILE A 66 2.10 14.76 17.02
C ILE A 66 2.51 15.74 18.12
N ALA A 67 2.39 17.06 17.89
CA ALA A 67 2.83 18.08 18.85
C ALA A 67 1.78 18.45 19.92
N ALA A 68 0.64 17.75 19.96
CA ALA A 68 -0.47 18.03 20.87
C ALA A 68 -0.67 16.97 21.97
N ILE A 69 0.31 16.09 22.19
CA ILE A 69 0.38 15.17 23.33
C ILE A 69 1.58 15.58 24.20
#